data_AF-A0A6A8FLQ9-F1
#
_entry.id   AF-A0A6A8FLQ9-F1
#
_cell.length_a   1.000
_cell.length_b   1.000
_cell.length_c   1.000
_cell.angle_alpha   90.00
_cell.angle_beta   90.00
_cell.angle_gamma   90.00
#
_symmetry.space_group_name_H-M   'P 1'
#
loop_
_entity.id
_entity.type
_entity.pdbx_description
1 polymer ?
#
loop_
_entity_poly.entity_id
_entity_poly.type
_entity_poly.pdbx_seq_one_letter_code
_entity_poly.pdbx_strand_id
1 'polypeptide(L)'
;AQPLPDLIVIDGGKGQLHCAIDALHKIGLEVPCISLAKENEEIYSPDSTHPVLLSRNSPALKVIQYIRDEAHRFGLAYNRNLRRIKTNHKNISSPNLIKT
;
A
#
# COMPACT_ATOMS: atom_id res chain seq x y z
N ALA A 1 23.68 0.49 8.44
CA ALA A 1 22.48 0.26 7.62
C ALA A 1 21.31 -0.01 8.56
N GLN A 2 20.08 0.39 8.21
CA GLN A 2 18.90 -0.06 8.93
C GLN A 2 18.71 -1.57 8.69
N PRO A 3 18.33 -2.38 9.69
CA PRO A 3 18.02 -3.80 9.48
C PRO A 3 16.79 -3.95 8.57
N LEU A 4 16.67 -5.11 7.93
CA LEU A 4 15.45 -5.47 7.20
C LEU A 4 14.28 -5.64 8.18
N PRO A 5 13.03 -5.36 7.75
CA PRO A 5 11.87 -5.64 8.58
C PRO A 5 11.65 -7.15 8.71
N ASP A 6 11.11 -7.58 9.85
CA ASP A 6 10.75 -8.98 10.09
C ASP A 6 9.51 -9.41 9.27
N LEU A 7 8.68 -8.45 8.88
CA LEU A 7 7.46 -8.67 8.12
C LEU A 7 7.09 -7.42 7.30
N ILE A 8 6.70 -7.63 6.05
CA ILE A 8 6.09 -6.61 5.20
C ILE A 8 4.58 -6.90 5.10
N VAL A 9 3.77 -5.86 5.31
CA VAL A 9 2.32 -5.91 5.14
C VAL A 9 1.92 -5.08 3.93
N ILE A 10 1.23 -5.70 2.99
CA ILE A 10 0.77 -5.07 1.74
C ILE A 10 -0.69 -4.63 1.89
N ASP A 11 -0.98 -3.36 1.60
CA ASP A 11 -2.34 -2.81 1.50
C ASP A 11 -3.01 -3.33 0.22
N GLY A 12 -3.62 -4.51 0.34
CA GLY A 12 -4.51 -5.07 -0.67
C GLY A 12 -4.52 -6.59 -0.79
N GLY A 13 -4.94 -7.10 -1.95
CA GLY A 13 -5.30 -8.50 -2.14
C GLY A 13 -4.17 -9.44 -2.59
N LYS A 14 -4.50 -10.72 -2.80
CA LYS A 14 -3.57 -11.80 -3.21
C LYS A 14 -2.72 -11.48 -4.45
N GLY A 15 -3.27 -10.73 -5.42
CA GLY A 15 -2.52 -10.32 -6.61
C GLY A 15 -1.41 -9.32 -6.27
N GLN A 16 -1.68 -8.36 -5.40
CA GLN A 16 -0.67 -7.38 -4.96
C GLN A 16 0.40 -8.02 -4.08
N LEU A 17 0.03 -9.02 -3.27
CA LEU A 17 1.00 -9.84 -2.52
C LEU A 17 2.01 -10.51 -3.46
N HIS A 18 1.54 -11.16 -4.52
CA HIS A 18 2.43 -11.78 -5.52
C HIS A 18 3.35 -10.77 -6.19
N CYS A 19 2.81 -9.62 -6.63
CA CYS A 19 3.63 -8.58 -7.23
C CYS A 19 4.74 -8.07 -6.29
N ALA A 20 4.45 -7.94 -4.99
CA ALA A 20 5.42 -7.49 -4.00
C ALA A 20 6.53 -8.53 -3.79
N ILE A 21 6.16 -9.81 -3.67
CA ILE A 21 7.11 -10.93 -3.54
C ILE A 21 8.01 -11.02 -4.77
N ASP A 22 7.45 -10.95 -5.98
CA ASP A 22 8.22 -10.96 -7.22
C ASP A 22 9.21 -9.78 -7.29
N ALA A 23 8.83 -8.62 -6.77
CA ALA A 23 9.71 -7.45 -6.70
C ALA A 23 10.87 -7.66 -5.72
N LEU A 24 10.62 -8.26 -4.55
CA LEU A 24 11.65 -8.62 -3.57
C LEU A 24 12.63 -9.67 -4.14
N HIS A 25 12.12 -10.71 -4.80
CA HIS A 25 12.95 -11.72 -5.44
C HIS A 25 13.86 -11.14 -6.53
N LYS A 26 13.37 -10.17 -7.32
CA LYS A 26 14.18 -9.49 -8.35
C LYS A 26 15.39 -8.74 -7.79
N ILE A 27 15.34 -8.35 -6.52
CA ILE A 27 16.46 -7.68 -5.83
C ILE A 27 17.19 -8.62 -4.86
N GLY A 28 16.90 -9.92 -4.90
CA GLY A 28 17.56 -10.94 -4.09
C GLY A 28 17.22 -10.86 -2.60
N LEU A 29 16.06 -10.31 -2.23
CA LEU A 29 15.60 -10.25 -0.84
C LEU A 29 14.52 -11.29 -0.59
N GLU A 30 14.65 -11.99 0.54
CA GLU A 30 13.64 -12.90 1.08
C GLU A 30 13.16 -12.33 2.43
N VAL A 31 12.04 -11.61 2.39
CA VAL A 31 11.41 -11.04 3.59
C VAL A 31 9.97 -11.54 3.65
N PRO A 32 9.50 -12.05 4.81
CA PRO A 32 8.11 -12.48 4.96
C PRO A 32 7.13 -11.38 4.55
N CYS A 33 6.12 -11.77 3.79
CA CYS A 33 5.11 -10.84 3.27
C CYS A 33 3.71 -11.39 3.47
N ILE A 34 2.80 -10.53 3.91
CA ILE A 34 1.36 -10.81 3.96
C ILE A 34 0.59 -9.64 3.34
N SER A 35 -0.65 -9.86 2.96
CA SER A 35 -1.54 -8.78 2.52
C SER A 35 -2.89 -8.82 3.22
N LEU A 36 -3.51 -7.66 3.40
CA LEU A 36 -4.84 -7.54 4.02
C LEU A 36 -5.83 -6.97 3.00
N ALA A 37 -6.78 -7.79 2.55
CA ALA A 37 -7.84 -7.34 1.66
C ALA A 37 -8.94 -6.61 2.43
N LYS A 38 -9.28 -5.40 1.96
CA LYS A 38 -10.16 -4.46 2.67
C LYS A 38 -11.61 -4.93 2.83
N GLU A 39 -12.16 -5.66 1.85
CA GLU A 39 -13.58 -5.99 1.82
C GLU A 39 -13.98 -6.95 2.96
N ASN A 40 -13.21 -8.02 3.13
CA ASN A 40 -13.51 -9.09 4.10
C ASN A 40 -12.49 -9.19 5.22
N GLU A 41 -11.47 -8.31 5.25
CA GLU A 41 -10.36 -8.37 6.20
C GLU A 41 -9.61 -9.71 6.16
N GLU A 42 -9.50 -10.24 4.94
CA GLU A 42 -8.80 -11.50 4.63
C GLU A 42 -7.30 -11.28 4.59
N ILE A 43 -6.57 -12.09 5.37
CA ILE A 43 -5.11 -12.07 5.39
C ILE A 43 -4.60 -13.14 4.43
N TYR A 44 -3.84 -12.74 3.42
CA TYR A 44 -3.17 -13.66 2.48
C TYR A 44 -1.71 -13.83 2.85
N SER A 45 -1.20 -15.06 2.72
CA SER A 45 0.21 -15.44 2.85
C SER A 45 0.63 -16.25 1.61
N PRO A 46 1.89 -16.17 1.16
CA PRO A 46 2.39 -17.04 0.08
C PRO A 46 2.33 -18.53 0.43
N ASP A 47 2.39 -18.88 1.71
CA ASP A 47 2.45 -20.26 2.17
C ASP A 47 1.07 -20.94 2.21
N SER A 48 -0.01 -20.20 1.94
CA SER A 48 -1.38 -20.71 2.00
C SER A 48 -2.19 -20.38 0.75
N THR A 49 -2.97 -21.35 0.30
CA THR A 49 -3.92 -21.17 -0.80
C THR A 49 -5.17 -20.40 -0.36
N HIS A 50 -5.54 -20.51 0.93
CA HIS A 50 -6.72 -19.90 1.53
C HIS A 50 -6.33 -18.75 2.45
N PRO A 51 -7.14 -17.67 2.52
CA PRO A 51 -6.88 -16.58 3.45
C PRO A 51 -7.09 -17.01 4.89
N VAL A 52 -6.36 -16.36 5.79
CA VAL A 52 -6.60 -16.44 7.23
C VAL A 52 -7.64 -15.40 7.60
N LEU A 53 -8.72 -15.87 8.22
CA LEU A 53 -9.78 -15.04 8.79
C LEU A 53 -9.60 -14.97 10.29
N LEU A 54 -9.42 -13.75 10.81
CA LEU A 54 -9.39 -13.51 12.24
C LEU A 54 -10.76 -13.08 12.73
N SER A 55 -11.08 -13.43 13.98
CA SER A 55 -12.27 -12.88 14.65
C SER A 55 -12.22 -11.36 14.66
N ARG A 56 -13.37 -10.69 14.46
CA ARG A 56 -13.49 -9.22 14.49
C ARG A 56 -13.00 -8.60 15.80
N ASN A 57 -13.04 -9.36 16.89
CA ASN A 57 -12.58 -8.92 18.21
C ASN A 57 -11.10 -9.19 18.46
N SER A 58 -10.41 -9.86 17.53
CA SER A 58 -8.99 -10.20 17.64
C SER A 58 -8.13 -8.94 17.75
N PRO A 59 -7.28 -8.82 18.79
CA PRO A 59 -6.28 -7.75 18.86
C PRO A 59 -5.33 -7.76 17.66
N ALA A 60 -4.96 -8.95 17.16
CA ALA A 60 -4.08 -9.07 16.01
C ALA A 60 -4.70 -8.47 14.74
N LEU A 61 -6.02 -8.67 14.54
CA LEU A 61 -6.73 -8.07 13.41
C LEU A 61 -6.70 -6.54 13.50
N LYS A 62 -6.95 -5.99 14.69
CA LYS A 62 -6.94 -4.54 14.90
C LYS A 62 -5.57 -3.91 14.62
N VAL A 63 -4.49 -4.60 15.01
CA VAL A 63 -3.12 -4.14 14.72
C VAL A 63 -2.86 -4.08 13.22
N ILE A 64 -3.18 -5.14 12.48
CA ILE A 64 -2.90 -5.15 11.03
C ILE A 64 -3.79 -4.17 10.25
N GLN A 65 -5.03 -3.96 10.71
CA GLN A 65 -5.92 -2.91 10.18
C GLN A 65 -5.33 -1.53 10.40
N TYR A 66 -4.82 -1.24 11.60
CA TYR A 66 -4.18 0.04 11.89
C TYR A 66 -2.96 0.30 11.01
N ILE A 67 -2.10 -0.71 10.83
CA ILE A 67 -0.93 -0.62 9.94
C ILE A 67 -1.36 -0.31 8.50
N ARG A 68 -2.37 -1.03 7.99
CA ARG A 68 -2.93 -0.79 6.64
C ARG A 68 -3.48 0.64 6.53
N ASP A 69 -4.29 1.06 7.49
CA ASP A 69 -4.96 2.35 7.44
C ASP A 69 -3.95 3.50 7.46
N GLU A 70 -2.85 3.37 8.21
CA GLU A 70 -1.75 4.34 8.21
C GLU A 70 -0.97 4.34 6.89
N ALA A 71 -0.68 3.17 6.31
CA ALA A 71 -0.05 3.07 4.99
C ALA A 71 -0.92 3.71 3.90
N HIS A 72 -2.23 3.43 3.95
CA HIS A 72 -3.23 3.99 3.05
C HIS A 72 -3.33 5.52 3.19
N ARG A 73 -3.43 6.01 4.43
CA ARG A 73 -3.47 7.45 4.75
C ARG A 73 -2.24 8.16 4.21
N PHE A 74 -1.06 7.59 4.42
CA PHE A 74 0.19 8.14 3.93
C PHE A 74 0.23 8.20 2.40
N GLY A 75 -0.12 7.11 1.72
CA GLY A 75 -0.16 7.05 0.26
C GLY A 75 -1.16 8.03 -0.38
N LEU A 76 -2.35 8.18 0.21
CA LEU A 76 -3.34 9.15 -0.23
C LEU A 76 -2.87 10.60 -0.06
N ALA A 77 -2.25 10.92 1.07
CA ALA A 77 -1.71 12.25 1.35
C ALA A 77 -0.63 12.63 0.32
N TYR A 78 0.29 11.72 0.02
CA TYR A 78 1.33 11.90 -0.98
C TYR A 78 0.75 12.14 -2.39
N ASN A 79 -0.17 11.27 -2.82
CA ASN A 79 -0.82 11.40 -4.13
C ASN A 79 -1.61 12.71 -4.27
N ARG A 80 -2.28 13.17 -3.20
CA ARG A 80 -2.99 14.45 -3.19
C ARG A 80 -2.03 15.63 -3.35
N ASN A 81 -0.86 15.56 -2.70
CA ASN A 81 0.18 16.58 -2.84
C ASN A 81 0.72 16.66 -4.27
N LEU A 82 1.04 15.51 -4.89
CA LEU A 82 1.50 15.46 -6.29
C LEU A 82 0.46 16.05 -7.26
N ARG A 83 -0.82 15.74 -7.07
CA ARG A 83 -1.90 16.32 -7.89
C ARG A 83 -1.97 17.83 -7.76
N ARG A 84 -1.85 18.37 -6.55
CA ARG A 84 -1.83 19.82 -6.30
C ARG A 84 -0.66 20.50 -7.03
N ILE A 85 0.54 19.93 -6.94
CA ILE A 85 1.73 20.47 -7.64
C ILE A 85 1.48 20.48 -9.15
N LYS A 86 0.97 19.39 -9.72
CA LYS A 86 0.67 19.27 -11.15
C LYS A 86 -0.37 20.29 -11.62
N THR A 87 -1.43 20.52 -10.85
CA THR A 87 -2.46 21.52 -11.15
C THR A 87 -1.88 22.94 -11.11
N ASN A 88 -1.07 23.26 -10.09
CA ASN A 88 -0.41 24.56 -9.99
C ASN A 88 0.53 24.81 -11.18
N HIS A 89 1.28 23.79 -11.62
CA HIS A 89 2.17 23.92 -12.78
C HIS A 89 1.39 24.21 -14.07
N LYS A 90 0.24 23.55 -14.29
CA LYS A 90 -0.64 23.82 -15.44
C LYS A 90 -1.14 25.27 -15.47
N ASN A 91 -1.53 25.81 -14.31
CA ASN A 91 -2.03 27.18 -14.21
C ASN A 91 -0.96 28.24 -14.47
N ILE A 92 0.31 27.94 -14.18
CA ILE A 92 1.45 28.83 -14.45
C ILE A 92 1.87 28.75 -15.92
N SER A 93 1.76 27.57 -16.56
CA SER A 93 2.08 27.36 -17.98
C SER A 93 0.98 27.78 -18.97
N SER A 94 -0.16 28.29 -18.48
CA SER A 94 -1.20 28.92 -19.31
C SER A 94 -1.44 30.37 -18.88
N PRO A 95 -0.45 31.28 -18.96
CA PRO A 95 -0.71 32.68 -18.76
C PRO A 95 -1.29 33.26 -20.05
N ASN A 96 -2.58 33.64 -20.01
CA ASN A 96 -3.20 34.65 -20.87
C ASN A 96 -3.19 34.41 -22.40
N LEU A 97 -4.26 33.78 -22.90
CA LEU A 97 -4.84 34.19 -24.18
C LEU A 97 -5.55 35.54 -23.96
N ILE A 98 -4.80 36.64 -23.96
CA ILE A 98 -5.41 37.97 -24.13
C ILE A 98 -5.92 38.00 -25.57
N LYS A 99 -7.24 37.86 -25.73
CA LYS A 99 -7.94 38.23 -26.97
C LYS A 99 -7.82 39.74 -27.12
N THR A 100 -6.93 40.18 -28.00
CA THR A 100 -7.07 41.44 -28.73
C THR A 100 -7.87 41.20 -30.00
#